data_AF-A0A1Y0IQ66-F1
#
_entry.id   AF-A0A1Y0IQ66-F1
#
_cell.length_a   1.000
_cell.length_b   1.000
_cell.length_c   1.000
_cell.angle_alpha   90.00
_cell.angle_beta   90.00
_cell.angle_gamma   90.00
#
_symmetry.space_group_name_H-M   'P 1'
#
loop_
_entity.id
_entity.type
_entity.pdbx_description
1 polymer ?
#
loop_
_entity_poly.entity_id
_entity_poly.type
_entity_poly.pdbx_seq_one_letter_code
_entity_poly.pdbx_strand_id
1 'polypeptide(L)'
;MRSKKKLSLMLAAAFALMPLPAMMDAQASPSHGGHALQAVPVAAHTPVNRAGVAVNGVMKSAIDPILVGSIYYVPFKDIARILDYDDIRYNYSNKTYTATDGSVTVKVTIGGTSAMKGDEHVHVDPPRFINGTTYISLGSVGAVFNTYTWFKAENGSIQVQLPARQYKVQAGDTLWEVAQAHHTTIAAVRAANNLTTDSLKPGQMLRVPPEYQTREMEPVRQSPPAPATPQGNTATPVQSTSASAKAQAIIATGKKYMGRPYKFGAKPSEAPARMDCSSFLQYIFKQHGITLPRDSRQQSAVGSRVSKSALKPGDLVFFKYPERYSDGRVGHVGMYIGNGQMLHTVPKTGVTISKMSSGYWTRNYLYGKRVIK
;
A
#
# COMPACT_ATOMS: atom_id res chain seq x y z
N MET A 1 4.91 42.52 48.79
CA MET A 1 5.70 43.29 49.79
C MET A 1 6.83 42.41 50.31
N ARG A 2 8.04 42.97 50.37
CA ARG A 2 9.30 42.34 50.82
C ARG A 2 9.29 42.01 52.32
N SER A 3 9.99 40.94 52.72
CA SER A 3 10.89 40.87 53.91
C SER A 3 11.44 39.43 54.03
N LYS A 4 12.70 39.10 53.72
CA LYS A 4 13.97 39.28 54.47
C LYS A 4 14.01 38.62 55.88
N LYS A 5 14.81 37.55 56.05
CA LYS A 5 16.04 37.47 56.90
C LYS A 5 16.38 36.06 57.43
N LYS A 6 17.70 35.77 57.41
CA LYS A 6 18.59 35.00 58.32
C LYS A 6 19.45 34.03 57.49
N LEU A 7 20.71 34.28 57.12
CA LEU A 7 21.93 34.65 57.87
C LEU A 7 22.32 33.62 58.94
N SER A 8 23.35 32.82 58.65
CA SER A 8 24.50 32.67 59.56
C SER A 8 25.74 32.19 58.82
N LEU A 9 26.85 32.89 59.08
CA LEU A 9 28.20 32.73 58.58
C LEU A 9 29.03 32.23 59.76
N MET A 10 29.90 31.25 59.57
CA MET A 10 31.01 31.00 60.50
C MET A 10 32.33 30.76 59.75
N LEU A 11 33.38 31.16 60.45
CA LEU A 11 34.66 31.70 60.01
C LEU A 11 35.70 30.61 59.73
N ALA A 12 36.73 31.00 58.98
CA ALA A 12 37.86 30.18 58.54
C ALA A 12 39.07 30.22 59.51
N ALA A 13 39.97 29.23 59.37
CA ALA A 13 41.44 29.32 59.49
C ALA A 13 42.04 27.96 59.05
N ALA A 14 42.71 27.83 57.89
CA ALA A 14 44.14 28.10 57.61
C ALA A 14 45.11 27.11 58.27
N PHE A 15 45.85 26.31 57.47
CA PHE A 15 47.30 26.06 57.57
C PHE A 15 47.79 25.20 56.38
N ALA A 16 49.02 25.47 55.93
CA ALA A 16 49.64 24.99 54.69
C ALA A 16 50.80 24.00 54.94
N LEU A 17 51.30 23.44 53.82
CA LEU A 17 52.61 22.79 53.52
C LEU A 17 52.71 21.24 53.42
N MET A 18 53.43 20.86 52.36
CA MET A 18 53.86 19.58 51.71
C MET A 18 54.75 18.67 52.62
N PRO A 19 55.33 17.47 52.23
CA PRO A 19 55.53 16.82 50.91
C PRO A 19 55.41 15.24 50.81
N LEU A 20 55.66 14.71 49.59
CA LEU A 20 55.88 13.34 49.00
C LEU A 20 56.42 12.17 49.90
N PRO A 21 56.30 10.83 49.56
CA PRO A 21 56.76 10.21 48.29
C PRO A 21 56.16 8.85 47.76
N ALA A 22 56.53 8.56 46.50
CA ALA A 22 56.85 7.30 45.77
C ALA A 22 56.21 5.92 46.08
N MET A 23 55.76 5.22 45.01
CA MET A 23 56.09 3.83 44.55
C MET A 23 55.55 3.67 43.08
N MET A 24 56.35 3.49 42.01
CA MET A 24 56.78 2.23 41.35
C MET A 24 55.69 1.11 41.34
N ASP A 25 55.33 0.40 40.27
CA ASP A 25 55.86 0.24 38.90
C ASP A 25 54.81 -0.42 37.96
N ALA A 26 55.07 -0.32 36.65
CA ALA A 26 54.52 -0.95 35.44
C ALA A 26 53.45 -2.08 35.48
N GLN A 27 52.42 -1.97 34.64
CA GLN A 27 52.32 -2.69 33.34
C GLN A 27 51.13 -2.20 32.49
N ALA A 28 51.37 -2.08 31.18
CA ALA A 28 50.50 -1.43 30.18
C ALA A 28 49.54 -2.40 29.48
N SER A 29 48.35 -1.89 29.12
CA SER A 29 47.63 -2.18 27.86
C SER A 29 46.44 -1.21 27.68
N PRO A 30 46.24 -0.58 26.50
CA PRO A 30 45.23 0.47 26.35
C PRO A 30 43.91 -0.07 25.80
N SER A 31 42.78 0.24 26.44
CA SER A 31 41.46 0.00 25.85
C SER A 31 40.55 1.23 25.97
N HIS A 32 40.18 1.72 24.77
CA HIS A 32 38.93 2.41 24.44
C HIS A 32 38.93 3.94 24.52
N GLY A 33 39.60 4.55 23.53
CA GLY A 33 39.24 5.88 23.03
C GLY A 33 37.88 5.86 22.35
N GLY A 34 37.06 6.86 22.63
CA GLY A 34 35.70 6.98 22.12
C GLY A 34 35.64 6.99 20.59
N HIS A 35 34.84 6.10 20.02
CA HIS A 35 34.42 6.20 18.64
C HIS A 35 33.39 7.32 18.52
N ALA A 36 33.86 8.51 18.16
CA ALA A 36 33.02 9.47 17.47
C ALA A 36 32.44 8.77 16.23
N LEU A 37 31.11 8.74 16.11
CA LEU A 37 30.41 8.32 14.91
C LEU A 37 30.94 9.17 13.74
N GLN A 38 31.84 8.60 12.94
CA GLN A 38 32.24 9.22 11.69
C GLN A 38 31.00 9.33 10.82
N ALA A 39 30.62 10.57 10.49
CA ALA A 39 29.59 10.83 9.50
C ALA A 39 30.02 10.16 8.20
N VAL A 40 29.23 9.19 7.72
CA VAL A 40 29.36 8.67 6.37
C VAL A 40 29.35 9.88 5.42
N PRO A 41 30.35 10.07 4.54
CA PRO A 41 30.37 11.22 3.64
C PRO A 41 29.06 11.23 2.85
N VAL A 42 28.32 12.35 2.96
CA VAL A 42 27.12 12.58 2.17
C VAL A 42 27.55 12.46 0.71
N ALA A 43 27.00 11.48 -0.02
CA ALA A 43 27.30 11.32 -1.43
C ALA A 43 27.14 12.68 -2.13
N ALA A 44 28.15 13.06 -2.94
CA ALA A 44 28.09 14.29 -3.70
C ALA A 44 26.78 14.30 -4.51
N HIS A 45 25.99 15.36 -4.34
CA HIS A 45 24.71 15.53 -5.02
C HIS A 45 24.66 16.91 -5.66
N THR A 46 24.00 16.98 -6.81
CA THR A 46 23.79 18.23 -7.54
C THR A 46 22.32 18.60 -7.44
N PRO A 47 21.97 19.81 -6.97
CA PRO A 47 20.60 20.30 -7.07
C PRO A 47 20.14 20.30 -8.52
N VAL A 48 18.90 19.87 -8.75
CA VAL A 48 18.25 19.96 -10.07
C VAL A 48 17.19 21.04 -9.97
N ASN A 49 16.95 21.78 -11.06
CA ASN A 49 15.89 22.78 -11.10
C ASN A 49 14.55 22.16 -10.66
N ARG A 50 13.78 22.96 -9.91
CA ARG A 50 12.44 22.58 -9.46
C ARG A 50 11.61 22.07 -10.65
N ALA A 51 11.18 20.82 -10.58
CA ALA A 51 10.55 20.12 -11.69
C ALA A 51 9.05 20.02 -11.44
N GLY A 52 8.26 20.45 -12.43
CA GLY A 52 6.82 20.16 -12.45
C GLY A 52 6.58 18.65 -12.54
N VAL A 53 5.53 18.14 -11.90
CA VAL A 53 5.14 16.72 -11.93
C VAL A 53 3.78 16.60 -12.61
N ALA A 54 3.75 15.91 -13.75
CA ALA A 54 2.52 15.58 -14.46
C ALA A 54 2.13 14.12 -14.20
N VAL A 55 0.87 13.88 -13.85
CA VAL A 55 0.31 12.53 -13.72
C VAL A 55 -0.67 12.31 -14.86
N ASN A 56 -0.41 11.33 -15.72
CA ASN A 56 -1.19 11.05 -16.93
C ASN A 56 -1.42 12.29 -17.82
N GLY A 57 -0.36 13.12 -17.96
CA GLY A 57 -0.40 14.36 -18.75
C GLY A 57 -1.03 15.56 -18.04
N VAL A 58 -1.58 15.39 -16.84
CA VAL A 58 -2.15 16.48 -16.04
C VAL A 58 -1.14 16.97 -15.01
N MET A 59 -0.77 18.25 -15.06
CA MET A 59 0.11 18.86 -14.06
C MET A 59 -0.53 18.82 -12.67
N LYS A 60 0.18 18.27 -11.68
CA LYS A 60 -0.32 18.12 -10.30
C LYS A 60 0.37 19.06 -9.32
N SER A 61 1.69 19.11 -9.36
CA SER A 61 2.51 19.93 -8.44
C SER A 61 3.92 20.09 -9.00
N ALA A 62 4.86 20.60 -8.21
CA ALA A 62 6.27 20.64 -8.52
C ALA A 62 7.10 20.23 -7.31
N ILE A 63 8.21 19.54 -7.54
CA ILE A 63 9.11 19.02 -6.51
C ILE A 63 10.57 19.41 -6.82
N ASP A 64 11.45 19.29 -5.83
CA ASP A 64 12.87 19.64 -5.95
C ASP A 64 13.71 18.35 -6.07
N PRO A 65 13.96 17.87 -7.31
CA PRO A 65 14.81 16.71 -7.51
C PRO A 65 16.28 17.01 -7.22
N ILE A 66 17.05 15.96 -7.00
CA ILE A 66 18.51 15.99 -6.90
C ILE A 66 19.10 14.94 -7.82
N LEU A 67 20.34 15.15 -8.24
CA LEU A 67 21.14 14.17 -8.98
C LEU A 67 22.21 13.60 -8.07
N VAL A 68 22.28 12.27 -7.97
CA VAL A 68 23.34 11.56 -7.25
C VAL A 68 24.00 10.60 -8.22
N GLY A 69 25.26 10.88 -8.60
CA GLY A 69 25.90 10.22 -9.74
C GLY A 69 25.11 10.49 -11.03
N SER A 70 24.58 9.44 -11.66
CA SER A 70 23.75 9.53 -12.86
C SER A 70 22.25 9.26 -12.60
N ILE A 71 21.84 9.23 -11.33
CA ILE A 71 20.48 8.83 -10.94
C ILE A 71 19.74 10.05 -10.36
N TYR A 72 18.56 10.33 -10.92
CA TYR A 72 17.65 11.33 -10.39
C TYR A 72 16.89 10.78 -9.19
N TYR A 73 16.84 11.59 -8.15
CA TYR A 73 16.17 11.33 -6.90
C TYR A 73 15.13 12.41 -6.62
N VAL A 74 13.99 12.02 -6.05
CA VAL A 74 12.87 12.91 -5.75
C VAL A 74 12.46 12.82 -4.27
N PRO A 75 11.95 13.90 -3.66
CA PRO A 75 11.47 13.85 -2.28
C PRO A 75 10.33 12.83 -2.11
N PHE A 76 10.55 11.81 -1.27
CA PHE A 76 9.62 10.68 -1.12
C PHE A 76 8.22 11.13 -0.68
N LYS A 77 8.13 12.04 0.30
CA LYS A 77 6.84 12.52 0.80
C LYS A 77 6.04 13.25 -0.26
N ASP A 78 6.71 14.06 -1.08
CA ASP A 78 6.02 14.90 -2.06
C ASP A 78 5.54 14.07 -3.24
N ILE A 79 6.38 13.16 -3.75
CA ILE A 79 5.94 12.24 -4.80
C ILE A 79 4.84 11.30 -4.31
N ALA A 80 4.91 10.79 -3.07
CA ALA A 80 3.84 9.96 -2.49
C ALA A 80 2.50 10.70 -2.45
N ARG A 81 2.46 11.95 -1.98
CA ARG A 81 1.22 12.76 -1.97
C ARG A 81 0.71 13.08 -3.37
N ILE A 82 1.60 13.36 -4.33
CA ILE A 82 1.20 13.59 -5.73
C ILE A 82 0.52 12.35 -6.33
N LEU A 83 0.87 11.16 -5.82
CA LEU A 83 0.29 9.87 -6.21
C LEU A 83 -0.84 9.42 -5.27
N ASP A 84 -1.40 10.34 -4.47
CA ASP A 84 -2.51 10.12 -3.53
C ASP A 84 -2.21 9.15 -2.36
N TYR A 85 -0.93 8.93 -2.04
CA TYR A 85 -0.52 8.22 -0.81
C TYR A 85 -0.46 9.20 0.37
N ASP A 86 -1.62 9.62 0.86
CA ASP A 86 -1.76 10.71 1.82
C ASP A 86 -1.44 10.32 3.27
N ASP A 87 -1.57 9.03 3.64
CA ASP A 87 -1.24 8.54 4.98
C ASP A 87 0.23 8.13 5.05
N ILE A 88 1.09 9.09 5.34
CA ILE A 88 2.55 8.92 5.41
C ILE A 88 3.03 8.98 6.85
N ARG A 89 3.68 7.90 7.31
CA ARG A 89 4.29 7.77 8.64
C ARG A 89 5.77 7.49 8.51
N TYR A 90 6.56 8.04 9.43
CA TYR A 90 7.99 7.71 9.55
C TYR A 90 8.24 7.01 10.88
N ASN A 91 8.89 5.86 10.83
CA ASN A 91 9.39 5.19 12.01
C ASN A 91 10.89 5.50 12.17
N TYR A 92 11.21 6.21 13.25
CA TYR A 92 12.57 6.64 13.57
C TYR A 92 13.49 5.49 13.96
N SER A 93 12.99 4.41 14.58
CA SER A 93 13.83 3.32 15.09
C SER A 93 14.42 2.48 13.97
N ASN A 94 13.66 2.24 12.91
CA ASN A 94 14.07 1.45 11.75
C ASN A 94 14.19 2.28 10.47
N LYS A 95 14.18 3.62 10.58
CA LYS A 95 14.35 4.57 9.47
C LYS A 95 13.46 4.28 8.26
N THR A 96 12.21 3.90 8.51
CA THR A 96 11.28 3.42 7.48
C THR A 96 10.10 4.36 7.32
N TYR A 97 9.84 4.78 6.08
CA TYR A 97 8.59 5.39 5.69
C TYR A 97 7.55 4.33 5.41
N THR A 98 6.34 4.54 5.89
CA THR A 98 5.13 3.83 5.46
C THR A 98 4.22 4.86 4.80
N ALA A 99 3.75 4.60 3.59
CA ALA A 99 2.77 5.44 2.91
C ALA A 99 1.62 4.58 2.39
N THR A 100 0.38 5.06 2.43
CA THR A 100 -0.76 4.36 1.83
C THR A 100 -1.77 5.32 1.22
N ASP A 101 -2.33 4.91 0.08
CA ASP A 101 -3.48 5.51 -0.59
C ASP A 101 -4.83 4.94 -0.06
N GLY A 102 -4.78 4.17 1.03
CA GLY A 102 -5.91 3.39 1.52
C GLY A 102 -6.22 2.16 0.65
N SER A 103 -5.32 1.77 -0.25
CA SER A 103 -5.42 0.56 -1.07
C SER A 103 -4.24 -0.37 -1.00
N VAL A 104 -3.05 0.21 -1.06
CA VAL A 104 -1.76 -0.45 -0.95
C VAL A 104 -0.94 0.32 0.08
N THR A 105 -0.24 -0.41 0.94
CA THR A 105 0.74 0.19 1.84
C THR A 105 2.12 -0.04 1.25
N VAL A 106 2.87 1.02 1.01
CA VAL A 106 4.28 0.94 0.66
C VAL A 106 5.16 1.19 1.88
N LYS A 107 6.26 0.47 1.98
CA LYS A 107 7.28 0.67 3.02
C LYS A 107 8.64 0.85 2.37
N VAL A 108 9.30 1.97 2.67
CA VAL A 108 10.59 2.34 2.10
C VAL A 108 11.56 2.63 3.24
N THR A 109 12.62 1.84 3.35
CA THR A 109 13.64 1.98 4.40
C THR A 109 14.85 2.73 3.87
N ILE A 110 15.28 3.77 4.58
CA ILE A 110 16.44 4.60 4.17
C ILE A 110 17.69 3.73 4.13
N GLY A 111 18.41 3.79 3.00
CA GLY A 111 19.62 3.00 2.74
C GLY A 111 19.39 1.54 2.35
N GLY A 112 18.15 1.03 2.43
CA GLY A 112 17.81 -0.34 2.02
C GLY A 112 17.69 -0.49 0.50
N THR A 113 17.96 -1.69 -0.02
CA THR A 113 17.82 -2.04 -1.45
C THR A 113 16.50 -2.73 -1.81
N SER A 114 15.61 -2.86 -0.83
CA SER A 114 14.27 -3.44 -1.00
C SER A 114 13.23 -2.56 -0.30
N ALA A 115 12.09 -2.40 -0.95
CA ALA A 115 10.90 -1.80 -0.40
C ALA A 115 9.77 -2.83 -0.37
N MET A 116 8.75 -2.61 0.47
CA MET A 116 7.52 -3.40 0.41
C MET A 116 6.42 -2.63 -0.31
N LYS A 117 5.60 -3.32 -1.09
CA LYS A 117 4.36 -2.83 -1.69
C LYS A 117 3.25 -3.84 -1.39
N GLY A 118 2.38 -3.53 -0.43
CA GLY A 118 1.50 -4.52 0.17
C GLY A 118 2.34 -5.58 0.89
N ASP A 119 2.19 -6.84 0.48
CA ASP A 119 2.95 -7.98 0.98
C ASP A 119 4.15 -8.35 0.06
N GLU A 120 4.35 -7.60 -1.02
CA GLU A 120 5.38 -7.88 -2.03
C GLU A 120 6.67 -7.12 -1.73
N HIS A 121 7.81 -7.75 -2.00
CA HIS A 121 9.11 -7.08 -2.02
C HIS A 121 9.39 -6.56 -3.44
N VAL A 122 9.86 -5.32 -3.53
CA VAL A 122 10.33 -4.73 -4.78
C VAL A 122 11.76 -4.22 -4.59
N HIS A 123 12.59 -4.39 -5.62
CA HIS A 123 13.93 -3.81 -5.62
C HIS A 123 13.85 -2.29 -5.73
N VAL A 124 14.72 -1.59 -5.00
CA VAL A 124 14.85 -0.13 -5.07
C VAL A 124 16.32 0.27 -4.99
N ASP A 125 16.69 1.31 -5.74
CA ASP A 125 17.90 2.06 -5.43
C ASP A 125 17.83 2.57 -3.99
N PRO A 126 18.93 2.50 -3.21
CA PRO A 126 18.96 2.94 -1.83
C PRO A 126 18.38 4.33 -1.64
N PRO A 127 17.27 4.49 -0.90
CA PRO A 127 16.72 5.80 -0.57
C PRO A 127 17.73 6.59 0.25
N ARG A 128 17.86 7.88 -0.05
CA ARG A 128 18.89 8.76 0.54
C ARG A 128 18.25 9.72 1.54
N PHE A 129 18.99 10.07 2.59
CA PHE A 129 18.60 11.13 3.52
C PHE A 129 19.59 12.28 3.40
N ILE A 130 19.13 13.42 2.90
CA ILE A 130 19.96 14.60 2.59
C ILE A 130 19.23 15.84 3.10
N ASN A 131 19.89 16.63 3.93
CA ASN A 131 19.37 17.91 4.47
C ASN A 131 17.94 17.81 5.05
N GLY A 132 17.65 16.75 5.81
CA GLY A 132 16.33 16.55 6.42
C GLY A 132 15.26 15.95 5.50
N THR A 133 15.55 15.80 4.21
CA THR A 133 14.63 15.22 3.22
C THR A 133 15.04 13.80 2.87
N THR A 134 14.05 12.91 2.82
CA THR A 134 14.24 11.55 2.29
C THR A 134 13.91 11.54 0.81
N TYR A 135 14.84 10.99 0.04
CA TYR A 135 14.79 10.93 -1.40
C TYR A 135 14.72 9.47 -1.88
N ILE A 136 13.92 9.23 -2.91
CA ILE A 136 13.79 7.95 -3.61
C ILE A 136 14.16 8.16 -5.08
N SER A 137 14.83 7.20 -5.71
CA SER A 137 15.19 7.35 -7.14
C SER A 137 13.94 7.33 -8.02
N LEU A 138 13.98 7.99 -9.18
CA LEU A 138 12.88 7.95 -10.14
C LEU A 138 12.54 6.51 -10.58
N GLY A 139 13.53 5.63 -10.70
CA GLY A 139 13.32 4.21 -11.00
C GLY A 139 12.54 3.51 -9.89
N SER A 140 12.94 3.74 -8.64
CA SER A 140 12.27 3.20 -7.46
C SER A 140 10.86 3.76 -7.26
N VAL A 141 10.55 4.99 -7.69
CA VAL A 141 9.16 5.50 -7.74
C VAL A 141 8.29 4.62 -8.63
N GLY A 142 8.85 4.18 -9.77
CA GLY A 142 8.21 3.21 -10.66
C GLY A 142 7.82 1.92 -9.96
N ALA A 143 8.82 1.28 -9.34
CA ALA A 143 8.68 0.02 -8.64
C ALA A 143 7.71 0.10 -7.46
N VAL A 144 7.85 1.13 -6.61
CA VAL A 144 7.08 1.27 -5.37
C VAL A 144 5.63 1.66 -5.64
N PHE A 145 5.37 2.56 -6.59
CA PHE A 145 4.05 3.12 -6.82
C PHE A 145 3.34 2.58 -8.07
N ASN A 146 3.89 1.56 -8.73
CA ASN A 146 3.35 0.99 -9.98
C ASN A 146 3.21 2.06 -11.10
N THR A 147 4.22 2.91 -11.23
CA THR A 147 4.24 4.00 -12.20
C THR A 147 5.27 3.75 -13.31
N TYR A 148 5.05 4.31 -14.49
CA TYR A 148 6.17 4.60 -15.39
C TYR A 148 6.55 6.07 -15.19
N THR A 149 7.72 6.32 -14.62
CA THR A 149 8.18 7.67 -14.29
C THR A 149 9.44 8.00 -15.07
N TRP A 150 9.46 9.14 -15.74
CA TRP A 150 10.63 9.63 -16.47
C TRP A 150 10.77 11.15 -16.38
N PHE A 151 11.99 11.63 -16.60
CA PHE A 151 12.25 13.06 -16.74
C PHE A 151 12.09 13.48 -18.20
N LYS A 152 11.26 14.49 -18.45
CA LYS A 152 11.03 15.06 -19.78
C LYS A 152 11.97 16.24 -19.97
N ALA A 153 13.02 16.03 -20.75
CA ALA A 153 14.12 16.99 -20.92
C ALA A 153 13.67 18.31 -21.53
N GLU A 154 12.67 18.29 -22.42
CA GLU A 154 12.22 19.46 -23.18
C GLU A 154 11.68 20.58 -22.29
N ASN A 155 11.09 20.23 -21.15
CA ASN A 155 10.49 21.19 -20.22
C ASN A 155 10.91 20.98 -18.76
N GLY A 156 11.90 20.13 -18.52
CA GLY A 156 12.42 19.82 -17.18
C GLY A 156 11.41 19.23 -16.21
N SER A 157 10.31 18.63 -16.72
CA SER A 157 9.24 18.08 -15.87
C SER A 157 9.40 16.58 -15.63
N ILE A 158 8.91 16.11 -14.50
CA ILE A 158 8.76 14.70 -14.21
C ILE A 158 7.39 14.26 -14.72
N GLN A 159 7.40 13.23 -15.54
CA GLN A 159 6.19 12.62 -16.08
C GLN A 159 5.94 11.30 -15.36
N VAL A 160 4.72 11.13 -14.88
CA VAL A 160 4.28 9.92 -14.22
C VAL A 160 3.08 9.38 -14.99
N GLN A 161 3.20 8.14 -15.45
CA GLN A 161 2.10 7.42 -16.08
C GLN A 161 1.60 6.31 -15.16
N LEU A 162 0.29 6.34 -14.91
CA LEU A 162 -0.46 5.41 -14.08
C LEU A 162 -1.60 4.76 -14.92
N PRO A 163 -1.63 3.42 -15.09
CA PRO A 163 -0.65 2.47 -14.57
C PRO A 163 0.60 2.49 -15.46
N ALA A 164 1.70 1.89 -14.99
CA ALA A 164 2.86 1.68 -15.83
C ALA A 164 2.48 0.85 -17.09
N ARG A 165 2.60 1.45 -18.29
CA ARG A 165 2.58 0.69 -19.56
C ARG A 165 3.98 0.28 -20.01
N GLN A 166 4.98 0.87 -19.39
CA GLN A 166 6.38 0.61 -19.62
C GLN A 166 7.09 0.49 -18.28
N TYR A 167 8.13 -0.32 -18.24
CA TYR A 167 8.98 -0.47 -17.06
C TYR A 167 10.43 -0.54 -17.49
N LYS A 168 11.28 0.23 -16.82
CA LYS A 168 12.73 0.17 -17.01
C LYS A 168 13.28 -0.82 -16.01
N VAL A 169 13.84 -1.92 -16.49
CA VAL A 169 14.45 -2.98 -15.66
C VAL A 169 15.57 -2.37 -14.81
N GLN A 170 15.53 -2.65 -13.51
CA GLN A 170 16.56 -2.34 -12.54
C GLN A 170 17.53 -3.51 -12.38
N ALA A 171 18.69 -3.25 -11.78
CA ALA A 171 19.66 -4.30 -11.51
C ALA A 171 19.10 -5.28 -10.47
N GLY A 172 19.04 -6.57 -10.83
CA GLY A 172 18.52 -7.62 -9.95
C GLY A 172 17.06 -8.00 -10.18
N ASP A 173 16.34 -7.29 -11.05
CA ASP A 173 14.95 -7.61 -11.36
C ASP A 173 14.80 -8.97 -12.05
N THR A 174 13.80 -9.72 -11.61
CA THR A 174 13.30 -10.90 -12.31
C THR A 174 11.99 -10.58 -13.05
N LEU A 175 11.71 -11.34 -14.12
CA LEU A 175 10.46 -11.19 -14.86
C LEU A 175 9.22 -11.50 -14.01
N TRP A 176 9.37 -12.38 -13.00
CA TRP A 176 8.34 -12.67 -12.01
C TRP A 176 8.04 -11.44 -11.13
N GLU A 177 9.07 -10.79 -10.57
CA GLU A 177 8.88 -9.60 -9.73
C GLU A 177 8.26 -8.44 -10.52
N VAL A 178 8.70 -8.23 -11.75
CA VAL A 178 8.10 -7.21 -12.64
C VAL A 178 6.64 -7.54 -12.93
N ALA A 179 6.34 -8.77 -13.33
CA ALA A 179 4.97 -9.18 -13.63
C ALA A 179 4.05 -9.01 -12.40
N GLN A 180 4.51 -9.46 -11.24
CA GLN A 180 3.79 -9.38 -9.98
C GLN A 180 3.57 -7.92 -9.54
N ALA A 181 4.63 -7.11 -9.54
CA ALA A 181 4.59 -5.71 -9.15
C ALA A 181 3.70 -4.86 -10.06
N HIS A 182 3.50 -5.28 -11.30
CA HIS A 182 2.62 -4.63 -12.26
C HIS A 182 1.26 -5.33 -12.46
N HIS A 183 0.96 -6.34 -11.64
CA HIS A 183 -0.31 -7.07 -11.67
C HIS A 183 -0.62 -7.66 -13.06
N THR A 184 0.39 -8.28 -13.67
CA THR A 184 0.30 -8.98 -14.95
C THR A 184 0.94 -10.36 -14.81
N THR A 185 1.08 -11.11 -15.90
CA THR A 185 1.69 -12.46 -15.88
C THR A 185 3.03 -12.46 -16.59
N ILE A 186 3.95 -13.35 -16.18
CA ILE A 186 5.22 -13.57 -16.90
C ILE A 186 4.93 -13.80 -18.39
N ALA A 187 3.96 -14.66 -18.71
CA ALA A 187 3.56 -14.95 -20.08
C ALA A 187 3.12 -13.71 -20.86
N ALA A 188 2.33 -12.83 -20.25
CA ALA A 188 1.89 -11.58 -20.87
C ALA A 188 3.06 -10.62 -21.10
N VAL A 189 3.97 -10.46 -20.12
CA VAL A 189 5.15 -9.62 -20.29
C VAL A 189 6.08 -10.21 -21.37
N ARG A 190 6.28 -11.52 -21.42
CA ARG A 190 7.07 -12.17 -22.49
C ARG A 190 6.47 -11.90 -23.86
N ALA A 191 5.17 -12.13 -24.01
CA ALA A 191 4.46 -11.92 -25.26
C ALA A 191 4.51 -10.45 -25.71
N ALA A 192 4.33 -9.50 -24.79
CA ALA A 192 4.38 -8.08 -25.10
C ALA A 192 5.78 -7.58 -25.50
N ASN A 193 6.83 -8.33 -25.17
CA ASN A 193 8.23 -7.94 -25.36
C ASN A 193 9.01 -8.89 -26.27
N ASN A 194 8.37 -9.87 -26.89
CA ASN A 194 9.00 -10.91 -27.72
C ASN A 194 10.16 -11.63 -26.98
N LEU A 195 10.00 -11.89 -25.68
CA LEU A 195 11.04 -12.55 -24.89
C LEU A 195 10.98 -14.08 -25.05
N THR A 196 12.11 -14.66 -25.46
CA THR A 196 12.30 -16.12 -25.56
C THR A 196 12.81 -16.74 -24.27
N THR A 197 13.39 -15.95 -23.37
CA THR A 197 13.85 -16.34 -22.02
C THR A 197 13.35 -15.37 -20.96
N ASP A 198 13.48 -15.73 -19.68
CA ASP A 198 13.08 -14.87 -18.55
C ASP A 198 14.21 -13.92 -18.10
N SER A 199 15.35 -13.91 -18.80
CA SER A 199 16.51 -13.10 -18.46
C SER A 199 16.27 -11.63 -18.83
N LEU A 200 16.46 -10.74 -17.86
CA LEU A 200 16.34 -9.29 -18.03
C LEU A 200 17.70 -8.61 -17.92
N LYS A 201 17.89 -7.56 -18.72
CA LYS A 201 19.11 -6.73 -18.67
C LYS A 201 18.81 -5.41 -17.95
N PRO A 202 19.64 -4.97 -16.98
CA PRO A 202 19.45 -3.65 -16.36
C PRO A 202 19.38 -2.55 -17.41
N GLY A 203 18.40 -1.66 -17.29
CA GLY A 203 18.09 -0.60 -18.24
C GLY A 203 17.20 -1.00 -19.43
N GLN A 204 16.89 -2.29 -19.61
CA GLN A 204 15.96 -2.76 -20.64
C GLN A 204 14.57 -2.14 -20.43
N MET A 205 13.96 -1.66 -21.51
CA MET A 205 12.57 -1.17 -21.49
C MET A 205 11.62 -2.33 -21.79
N LEU A 206 10.75 -2.65 -20.84
CA LEU A 206 9.68 -3.62 -20.98
C LEU A 206 8.35 -2.91 -21.21
N ARG A 207 7.59 -3.38 -22.19
CA ARG A 207 6.14 -3.15 -22.30
C ARG A 207 5.45 -3.98 -21.22
N VAL A 208 4.70 -3.32 -20.37
CA VAL A 208 3.96 -3.96 -19.30
C VAL A 208 2.49 -3.94 -19.72
N PRO A 209 1.94 -5.06 -20.22
CA PRO A 209 0.54 -5.10 -20.57
C PRO A 209 -0.29 -4.99 -19.28
N PRO A 210 -1.37 -4.18 -19.28
CA PRO A 210 -2.34 -4.22 -18.19
C PRO A 210 -2.87 -5.65 -18.06
N GLU A 211 -3.28 -6.03 -16.85
CA GLU A 211 -3.78 -7.37 -16.51
C GLU A 211 -4.47 -8.01 -17.72
N TYR A 212 -3.88 -9.10 -18.23
CA TYR A 212 -4.46 -9.85 -19.34
C TYR A 212 -5.89 -10.15 -18.91
N GLN A 213 -6.87 -9.57 -19.61
CA GLN A 213 -8.21 -10.12 -19.56
C GLN A 213 -8.02 -11.53 -20.11
N THR A 214 -7.89 -12.52 -19.23
CA THR A 214 -8.54 -13.78 -19.51
C THR A 214 -9.99 -13.36 -19.80
N ARG A 215 -10.29 -13.19 -21.09
CA ARG A 215 -11.53 -13.74 -21.62
C ARG A 215 -11.61 -15.07 -20.93
N GLU A 216 -12.64 -15.19 -20.10
CA GLU A 216 -13.19 -16.43 -19.61
C GLU A 216 -12.75 -17.56 -20.56
N MET A 217 -11.63 -18.20 -20.23
CA MET A 217 -11.49 -19.59 -20.54
C MET A 217 -12.60 -20.14 -19.65
N GLU A 218 -13.77 -20.36 -20.26
CA GLU A 218 -14.64 -21.39 -19.76
C GLU A 218 -13.72 -22.56 -19.37
N PRO A 219 -13.94 -23.19 -18.21
CA PRO A 219 -13.21 -24.41 -17.94
C PRO A 219 -13.38 -25.30 -19.17
N VAL A 220 -12.27 -25.73 -19.78
CA VAL A 220 -12.27 -26.91 -20.64
C VAL A 220 -13.09 -27.92 -19.84
N ARG A 221 -14.24 -28.32 -20.39
CA ARG A 221 -15.03 -29.41 -19.82
C ARG A 221 -14.06 -30.55 -19.57
N GLN A 222 -13.71 -30.76 -18.31
CA GLN A 222 -13.19 -32.05 -17.91
C GLN A 222 -14.33 -33.01 -18.24
N SER A 223 -14.07 -33.94 -19.15
CA SER A 223 -14.97 -35.07 -19.39
C SER A 223 -15.41 -35.61 -18.02
N PRO A 224 -16.71 -35.83 -17.81
CA PRO A 224 -17.21 -36.32 -16.53
C PRO A 224 -16.41 -37.55 -16.09
N PRO A 225 -15.99 -37.65 -14.82
CA PRO A 225 -15.66 -38.94 -14.25
C PRO A 225 -16.87 -39.87 -14.43
N ALA A 226 -16.61 -41.10 -14.83
CA ALA A 226 -17.61 -42.15 -14.92
C ALA A 226 -18.47 -42.25 -13.63
N PRO A 227 -19.73 -42.71 -13.71
CA PRO A 227 -20.67 -42.62 -12.60
C PRO A 227 -20.17 -43.42 -11.40
N ALA A 228 -19.91 -42.73 -10.29
CA ALA A 228 -19.81 -43.37 -8.98
C ALA A 228 -21.23 -43.61 -8.44
N THR A 229 -21.49 -44.87 -8.12
CA THR A 229 -22.71 -45.39 -7.47
C THR A 229 -23.11 -44.58 -6.22
N PRO A 230 -24.41 -44.44 -5.93
CA PRO A 230 -24.89 -43.71 -4.77
C PRO A 230 -24.74 -44.55 -3.49
N GLN A 231 -23.86 -44.14 -2.59
CA GLN A 231 -23.95 -44.54 -1.18
C GLN A 231 -24.46 -43.36 -0.38
N GLY A 232 -25.66 -43.55 0.18
CA GLY A 232 -26.32 -42.58 1.03
C GLY A 232 -25.53 -42.32 2.31
N ASN A 233 -25.56 -41.07 2.74
CA ASN A 233 -25.46 -40.70 4.13
C ASN A 233 -26.25 -39.41 4.33
N THR A 234 -27.30 -39.54 5.15
CA THR A 234 -28.12 -38.47 5.71
C THR A 234 -27.26 -37.51 6.52
N ALA A 235 -27.17 -36.25 6.08
CA ALA A 235 -26.68 -35.12 6.88
C ALA A 235 -27.72 -33.99 6.89
N THR A 236 -28.04 -33.55 8.10
CA THR A 236 -29.14 -32.69 8.53
C THR A 236 -29.03 -31.23 8.05
N PRO A 237 -30.13 -30.52 7.68
CA PRO A 237 -30.07 -29.18 7.04
C PRO A 237 -30.15 -27.97 8.00
N VAL A 238 -29.43 -27.97 9.13
CA VAL A 238 -29.59 -26.91 10.17
C VAL A 238 -28.65 -25.69 9.96
N GLN A 239 -27.55 -25.82 9.22
CA GLN A 239 -26.59 -24.71 9.02
C GLN A 239 -27.07 -23.64 8.03
N SER A 240 -27.96 -23.96 7.09
CA SER A 240 -28.40 -23.01 6.06
C SER A 240 -29.35 -21.91 6.57
N THR A 241 -30.03 -22.13 7.70
CA THR A 241 -30.99 -21.15 8.26
C THR A 241 -30.30 -20.08 9.11
N SER A 242 -29.25 -20.43 9.86
CA SER A 242 -28.51 -19.49 10.71
C SER A 242 -27.66 -18.50 9.91
N ALA A 243 -26.97 -18.95 8.86
CA ALA A 243 -26.20 -18.09 7.96
C ALA A 243 -27.10 -17.08 7.21
N SER A 244 -28.29 -17.53 6.78
CA SER A 244 -29.30 -16.67 6.15
C SER A 244 -29.84 -15.61 7.11
N ALA A 245 -30.20 -15.99 8.34
CA ALA A 245 -30.66 -15.06 9.36
C ALA A 245 -29.59 -14.01 9.70
N LYS A 246 -28.32 -14.43 9.81
CA LYS A 246 -27.19 -13.53 10.07
C LYS A 246 -26.97 -12.54 8.92
N ALA A 247 -27.05 -13.01 7.68
CA ALA A 247 -26.97 -12.13 6.51
C ALA A 247 -28.08 -11.06 6.54
N GLN A 248 -29.32 -11.44 6.83
CA GLN A 248 -30.43 -10.49 6.93
C GLN A 248 -30.23 -9.47 8.06
N ALA A 249 -29.69 -9.90 9.20
CA ALA A 249 -29.37 -9.00 10.31
C ALA A 249 -28.30 -7.95 9.92
N ILE A 250 -27.25 -8.36 9.20
CA ILE A 250 -26.21 -7.45 8.69
C ILE A 250 -26.80 -6.46 7.68
N ILE A 251 -27.66 -6.94 6.76
CA ILE A 251 -28.37 -6.10 5.78
C ILE A 251 -29.25 -5.07 6.50
N ALA A 252 -30.02 -5.49 7.50
CA ALA A 252 -30.87 -4.61 8.29
C ALA A 252 -30.03 -3.54 9.02
N THR A 253 -28.90 -3.91 9.62
CA THR A 253 -27.96 -2.95 10.21
C THR A 253 -27.45 -1.95 9.18
N GLY A 254 -27.01 -2.41 8.01
CA GLY A 254 -26.50 -1.52 6.97
C GLY A 254 -27.56 -0.52 6.47
N LYS A 255 -28.83 -0.95 6.35
CA LYS A 255 -29.94 -0.07 5.96
C LYS A 255 -30.23 1.06 6.96
N LYS A 256 -29.82 0.94 8.23
CA LYS A 256 -29.93 2.04 9.22
C LYS A 256 -29.04 3.24 8.89
N TYR A 257 -28.04 3.04 8.03
CA TYR A 257 -27.06 4.07 7.68
C TYR A 257 -27.31 4.68 6.30
N MET A 258 -28.43 4.39 5.62
CA MET A 258 -28.76 4.96 4.32
C MET A 258 -28.57 6.49 4.30
N GLY A 259 -27.90 7.00 3.26
CA GLY A 259 -27.56 8.41 3.11
C GLY A 259 -26.35 8.90 3.92
N ARG A 260 -25.74 8.07 4.78
CA ARG A 260 -24.56 8.50 5.56
C ARG A 260 -23.39 8.86 4.63
N PRO A 261 -22.76 10.05 4.78
CA PRO A 261 -21.80 10.56 3.82
C PRO A 261 -20.61 9.63 3.56
N TYR A 262 -20.20 9.60 2.29
CA TYR A 262 -18.99 8.92 1.87
C TYR A 262 -17.74 9.76 2.18
N LYS A 263 -16.67 9.11 2.60
CA LYS A 263 -15.32 9.69 2.61
C LYS A 263 -14.31 8.62 2.22
N PHE A 264 -13.61 8.82 1.11
CA PHE A 264 -12.53 7.92 0.68
C PHE A 264 -11.49 7.76 1.79
N GLY A 265 -11.09 6.52 2.10
CA GLY A 265 -10.08 6.24 3.12
C GLY A 265 -10.53 6.55 4.57
N ALA A 266 -11.84 6.64 4.85
CA ALA A 266 -12.35 6.97 6.19
C ALA A 266 -11.76 6.09 7.30
N LYS A 267 -11.23 6.69 8.36
CA LYS A 267 -10.66 5.92 9.48
C LYS A 267 -11.78 5.19 10.26
N PRO A 268 -11.49 4.07 10.94
CA PRO A 268 -12.48 3.41 11.80
C PRO A 268 -13.11 4.34 12.84
N SER A 269 -12.35 5.32 13.33
CA SER A 269 -12.82 6.34 14.28
C SER A 269 -13.82 7.34 13.68
N GLU A 270 -13.96 7.41 12.36
CA GLU A 270 -14.92 8.29 11.68
C GLU A 270 -16.28 7.62 11.46
N ALA A 271 -16.37 6.30 11.66
CA ALA A 271 -17.63 5.57 11.58
C ALA A 271 -18.48 5.78 12.85
N PRO A 272 -19.81 5.93 12.75
CA PRO A 272 -20.62 5.84 11.53
C PRO A 272 -20.85 7.18 10.80
N ALA A 273 -20.18 8.27 11.21
CA ALA A 273 -20.43 9.60 10.66
C ALA A 273 -20.01 9.72 9.18
N ARG A 274 -18.86 9.14 8.81
CA ARG A 274 -18.35 9.08 7.42
C ARG A 274 -17.65 7.75 7.18
N MET A 275 -17.90 7.13 6.03
CA MET A 275 -17.34 5.81 5.68
C MET A 275 -17.00 5.72 4.19
N ASP A 276 -15.97 4.96 3.82
CA ASP A 276 -15.81 4.47 2.45
C ASP A 276 -16.52 3.12 2.26
N CYS A 277 -16.32 2.48 1.12
CA CYS A 277 -16.99 1.22 0.79
C CYS A 277 -16.58 0.07 1.70
N SER A 278 -15.27 -0.09 1.91
CA SER A 278 -14.70 -1.13 2.74
C SER A 278 -14.86 -0.87 4.24
N SER A 279 -14.74 0.38 4.70
CA SER A 279 -14.94 0.74 6.11
C SER A 279 -16.40 0.61 6.52
N PHE A 280 -17.34 0.87 5.60
CA PHE A 280 -18.76 0.63 5.82
C PHE A 280 -19.06 -0.86 6.03
N LEU A 281 -18.57 -1.72 5.14
CA LEU A 281 -18.76 -3.17 5.30
C LEU A 281 -18.04 -3.69 6.54
N GLN A 282 -16.80 -3.24 6.81
CA GLN A 282 -16.10 -3.58 8.05
C GLN A 282 -16.93 -3.21 9.28
N TYR A 283 -17.50 -1.99 9.30
CA TYR A 283 -18.29 -1.51 10.43
C TYR A 283 -19.55 -2.34 10.67
N ILE A 284 -20.36 -2.60 9.63
CA ILE A 284 -21.62 -3.34 9.79
C ILE A 284 -21.37 -4.83 10.08
N PHE A 285 -20.36 -5.46 9.47
CA PHE A 285 -20.05 -6.87 9.74
C PHE A 285 -19.46 -7.05 11.15
N LYS A 286 -18.67 -6.09 11.65
CA LYS A 286 -18.09 -6.13 13.00
C LYS A 286 -19.18 -6.12 14.09
N GLN A 287 -20.28 -5.39 13.90
CA GLN A 287 -21.42 -5.40 14.83
C GLN A 287 -22.09 -6.78 14.95
N HIS A 288 -21.87 -7.65 13.95
CA HIS A 288 -22.38 -9.03 13.91
C HIS A 288 -21.26 -10.07 14.13
N GLY A 289 -20.14 -9.64 14.74
CA GLY A 289 -19.05 -10.53 15.13
C GLY A 289 -18.21 -11.06 13.97
N ILE A 290 -18.25 -10.43 12.80
CA ILE A 290 -17.42 -10.78 11.66
C ILE A 290 -16.40 -9.66 11.42
N THR A 291 -15.13 -9.95 11.69
CA THR A 291 -14.04 -9.00 11.44
C THR A 291 -13.63 -9.07 9.98
N LEU A 292 -13.81 -7.96 9.27
CA LEU A 292 -13.28 -7.78 7.92
C LEU A 292 -12.00 -6.92 7.97
N PRO A 293 -11.03 -7.19 7.09
CA PRO A 293 -9.91 -6.28 6.86
C PRO A 293 -10.40 -4.88 6.49
N ARG A 294 -9.55 -3.87 6.70
CA ARG A 294 -9.93 -2.46 6.45
C ARG A 294 -10.22 -2.20 4.97
N ASP A 295 -9.54 -2.91 4.10
CA ASP A 295 -9.37 -2.57 2.69
C ASP A 295 -10.19 -3.47 1.76
N SER A 296 -10.82 -2.92 0.71
CA SER A 296 -11.64 -3.72 -0.22
C SER A 296 -10.84 -4.84 -0.91
N ARG A 297 -9.57 -4.61 -1.23
CA ARG A 297 -8.66 -5.64 -1.79
C ARG A 297 -8.42 -6.76 -0.78
N GLN A 298 -8.10 -6.43 0.47
CA GLN A 298 -7.89 -7.41 1.53
C GLN A 298 -9.19 -8.15 1.87
N GLN A 299 -10.33 -7.46 1.87
CA GLN A 299 -11.65 -8.08 1.97
C GLN A 299 -11.91 -9.07 0.83
N SER A 300 -11.37 -8.82 -0.36
CA SER A 300 -11.48 -9.74 -1.50
C SER A 300 -10.61 -11.00 -1.34
N ALA A 301 -9.57 -10.95 -0.49
CA ALA A 301 -8.70 -12.08 -0.20
C ALA A 301 -9.29 -13.07 0.83
N VAL A 302 -10.19 -12.61 1.72
CA VAL A 302 -10.78 -13.45 2.78
C VAL A 302 -12.10 -14.11 2.37
N GLY A 303 -12.41 -15.27 2.96
CA GLY A 303 -13.61 -16.04 2.65
C GLY A 303 -13.50 -16.85 1.34
N SER A 304 -14.60 -17.46 0.92
CA SER A 304 -14.66 -18.36 -0.24
C SER A 304 -15.15 -17.65 -1.50
N ARG A 305 -14.57 -17.95 -2.66
CA ARG A 305 -15.01 -17.37 -3.95
C ARG A 305 -16.41 -17.86 -4.31
N VAL A 306 -17.24 -16.97 -4.86
CA VAL A 306 -18.62 -17.27 -5.28
C VAL A 306 -18.81 -16.74 -6.71
N SER A 307 -19.35 -17.59 -7.58
CA SER A 307 -19.75 -17.18 -8.93
C SER A 307 -20.95 -16.22 -8.87
N LYS A 308 -21.11 -15.39 -9.90
CA LYS A 308 -22.20 -14.41 -9.95
C LYS A 308 -23.60 -15.04 -9.82
N SER A 309 -23.79 -16.23 -10.39
CA SER A 309 -25.05 -17.00 -10.32
C SER A 309 -25.30 -17.64 -8.95
N ALA A 310 -24.26 -17.85 -8.14
CA ALA A 310 -24.35 -18.47 -6.82
C ALA A 310 -24.37 -17.47 -5.65
N LEU A 311 -24.49 -16.17 -5.96
CA LEU A 311 -24.55 -15.10 -4.96
C LEU A 311 -25.77 -15.26 -4.05
N LYS A 312 -25.53 -15.18 -2.74
CA LYS A 312 -26.53 -15.19 -1.68
C LYS A 312 -26.47 -13.86 -0.91
N PRO A 313 -27.60 -13.35 -0.38
CA PRO A 313 -27.58 -12.17 0.48
C PRO A 313 -26.50 -12.30 1.56
N GLY A 314 -25.75 -11.22 1.78
CA GLY A 314 -24.60 -11.19 2.70
C GLY A 314 -23.24 -11.49 2.04
N ASP A 315 -23.20 -12.00 0.81
CA ASP A 315 -21.95 -12.13 0.06
C ASP A 315 -21.36 -10.74 -0.27
N LEU A 316 -20.03 -10.62 -0.22
CA LEU A 316 -19.32 -9.43 -0.68
C LEU A 316 -19.19 -9.49 -2.21
N VAL A 317 -19.42 -8.36 -2.88
CA VAL A 317 -19.28 -8.20 -4.34
C VAL A 317 -18.26 -7.12 -4.64
N PHE A 318 -17.32 -7.44 -5.53
CA PHE A 318 -16.17 -6.59 -5.81
C PHE A 318 -16.22 -6.03 -7.23
N PHE A 319 -15.76 -4.80 -7.39
CA PHE A 319 -15.78 -4.10 -8.66
C PHE A 319 -14.47 -3.36 -8.90
N LYS A 320 -14.15 -3.16 -10.18
CA LYS A 320 -13.12 -2.20 -10.63
C LYS A 320 -13.53 -0.79 -10.23
N TYR A 321 -12.56 0.11 -10.10
CA TYR A 321 -12.81 1.55 -10.05
C TYR A 321 -11.98 2.29 -11.10
N PRO A 322 -12.35 2.21 -12.39
CA PRO A 322 -11.53 2.66 -13.51
C PRO A 322 -11.14 4.13 -13.47
N GLU A 323 -11.97 4.97 -12.83
CA GLU A 323 -11.71 6.40 -12.66
C GLU A 323 -10.51 6.67 -11.75
N ARG A 324 -10.15 5.71 -10.89
CA ARG A 324 -9.02 5.81 -9.95
C ARG A 324 -7.93 4.78 -10.21
N TYR A 325 -8.31 3.58 -10.63
CA TYR A 325 -7.41 2.45 -10.88
C TYR A 325 -7.69 1.86 -12.25
N SER A 326 -6.74 2.05 -13.15
CA SER A 326 -6.78 1.66 -14.56
C SER A 326 -6.27 0.24 -14.81
N ASP A 327 -5.76 -0.44 -13.79
CA ASP A 327 -5.19 -1.80 -13.85
C ASP A 327 -6.22 -2.90 -13.55
N GLY A 328 -7.50 -2.54 -13.45
CA GLY A 328 -8.57 -3.50 -13.25
C GLY A 328 -8.64 -4.13 -11.86
N ARG A 329 -7.83 -3.67 -10.89
CA ARG A 329 -7.85 -4.14 -9.51
C ARG A 329 -9.21 -3.92 -8.85
N VAL A 330 -9.43 -4.61 -7.72
CA VAL A 330 -10.55 -4.32 -6.81
C VAL A 330 -10.44 -2.86 -6.35
N GLY A 331 -11.34 -2.02 -6.83
CA GLY A 331 -11.44 -0.61 -6.46
C GLY A 331 -12.65 -0.31 -5.58
N HIS A 332 -13.64 -1.21 -5.56
CA HIS A 332 -14.89 -1.04 -4.82
C HIS A 332 -15.41 -2.36 -4.26
N VAL A 333 -16.13 -2.28 -3.15
CA VAL A 333 -16.83 -3.42 -2.55
C VAL A 333 -18.25 -3.03 -2.15
N GLY A 334 -19.19 -3.96 -2.30
CA GLY A 334 -20.55 -3.88 -1.76
C GLY A 334 -20.96 -5.20 -1.12
N MET A 335 -22.06 -5.20 -0.40
CA MET A 335 -22.70 -6.43 0.09
C MET A 335 -23.90 -6.74 -0.80
N TYR A 336 -23.94 -7.92 -1.40
CA TYR A 336 -25.10 -8.40 -2.15
C TYR A 336 -26.29 -8.58 -1.19
N ILE A 337 -27.46 -8.06 -1.58
CA ILE A 337 -28.67 -8.09 -0.73
C ILE A 337 -29.83 -8.87 -1.37
N GLY A 338 -29.55 -9.64 -2.42
CA GLY A 338 -30.56 -10.33 -3.22
C GLY A 338 -31.05 -9.50 -4.40
N ASN A 339 -31.84 -10.13 -5.29
CA ASN A 339 -32.50 -9.50 -6.44
C ASN A 339 -31.58 -8.68 -7.35
N GLY A 340 -30.32 -9.10 -7.51
CA GLY A 340 -29.35 -8.35 -8.32
C GLY A 340 -28.92 -7.01 -7.73
N GLN A 341 -29.16 -6.75 -6.44
CA GLN A 341 -28.84 -5.50 -5.77
C GLN A 341 -27.71 -5.64 -4.77
N MET A 342 -27.02 -4.53 -4.51
CA MET A 342 -26.03 -4.44 -3.45
C MET A 342 -26.24 -3.20 -2.58
N LEU A 343 -25.87 -3.33 -1.31
CA LEU A 343 -25.74 -2.25 -0.34
C LEU A 343 -24.27 -1.85 -0.24
N HIS A 344 -23.97 -0.56 -0.42
CA HIS A 344 -22.61 -0.03 -0.43
C HIS A 344 -22.59 1.47 -0.12
N THR A 345 -21.44 2.13 -0.24
CA THR A 345 -21.33 3.60 -0.22
C THR A 345 -20.84 4.12 -1.56
N VAL A 346 -21.24 5.33 -1.95
CA VAL A 346 -20.73 6.03 -3.15
C VAL A 346 -20.51 7.52 -2.85
N PRO A 347 -19.57 8.22 -3.53
CA PRO A 347 -19.20 9.60 -3.20
C PRO A 347 -20.36 10.59 -3.07
N LYS A 348 -21.31 10.59 -4.01
CA LYS A 348 -22.39 11.58 -4.05
C LYS A 348 -23.53 11.31 -3.07
N THR A 349 -23.85 10.05 -2.84
CA THR A 349 -25.07 9.65 -2.11
C THR A 349 -24.78 9.09 -0.72
N GLY A 350 -23.52 8.73 -0.43
CA GLY A 350 -23.20 8.02 0.79
C GLY A 350 -23.67 6.57 0.73
N VAL A 351 -24.12 6.03 1.85
CA VAL A 351 -24.70 4.66 1.91
C VAL A 351 -25.94 4.59 1.04
N THR A 352 -25.96 3.66 0.09
CA THR A 352 -27.06 3.51 -0.87
C THR A 352 -27.22 2.06 -1.32
N ILE A 353 -28.30 1.80 -2.06
CA ILE A 353 -28.56 0.52 -2.72
C ILE A 353 -28.51 0.73 -4.23
N SER A 354 -27.71 -0.08 -4.91
CA SER A 354 -27.58 -0.04 -6.38
C SER A 354 -27.94 -1.39 -6.99
N LYS A 355 -28.56 -1.37 -8.18
CA LYS A 355 -28.68 -2.55 -9.03
C LYS A 355 -27.33 -2.87 -9.65
N MET A 356 -26.88 -4.12 -9.55
CA MET A 356 -25.62 -4.57 -10.14
C MET A 356 -25.72 -4.71 -11.67
N SER A 357 -26.94 -4.85 -12.19
CA SER A 357 -27.25 -4.90 -13.62
C SER A 357 -27.34 -3.53 -14.30
N SER A 358 -26.97 -2.43 -13.64
CA SER A 358 -26.98 -1.09 -14.23
C SER A 358 -25.59 -0.54 -14.53
N GLY A 359 -25.43 -0.03 -15.76
CA GLY A 359 -24.35 0.88 -16.19
C GLY A 359 -22.96 0.51 -15.68
N TYR A 360 -22.44 1.33 -14.77
CA TYR A 360 -21.13 1.17 -14.16
C TYR A 360 -20.95 -0.20 -13.48
N TRP A 361 -21.93 -0.66 -12.71
CA TRP A 361 -21.79 -1.88 -11.88
C TRP A 361 -21.73 -3.15 -12.71
N THR A 362 -22.41 -3.17 -13.85
CA THR A 362 -22.34 -4.30 -14.78
C THR A 362 -20.99 -4.39 -15.46
N ARG A 363 -20.47 -3.26 -15.95
CA ARG A 363 -19.19 -3.21 -16.67
C ARG A 363 -17.98 -3.47 -15.78
N ASN A 364 -18.09 -3.14 -14.50
CA ASN A 364 -16.96 -3.17 -13.57
C ASN A 364 -17.01 -4.34 -12.58
N TYR A 365 -17.99 -5.24 -12.67
CA TYR A 365 -18.07 -6.40 -11.77
C TYR A 365 -16.86 -7.32 -11.95
N LEU A 366 -16.28 -7.76 -10.83
CA LEU A 366 -15.16 -8.71 -10.80
C LEU A 366 -15.64 -10.09 -10.36
N TYR A 367 -16.00 -10.24 -9.08
CA TYR A 367 -16.39 -11.51 -8.48
C TYR A 367 -17.04 -11.31 -7.10
N GLY A 368 -17.57 -12.40 -6.52
CA GLY A 368 -18.11 -12.43 -5.16
C GLY A 368 -17.26 -13.23 -4.18
N LYS A 369 -17.36 -12.91 -2.88
CA LYS A 369 -16.78 -13.68 -1.77
C LYS A 369 -17.81 -13.91 -0.66
N ARG A 370 -17.86 -15.12 -0.12
CA ARG A 370 -18.69 -15.49 1.04
C ARG A 370 -17.84 -15.51 2.30
N VAL A 371 -18.24 -14.71 3.29
CA VAL A 371 -17.54 -14.56 4.58
C VAL A 371 -18.40 -15.00 5.77
N ILE A 372 -19.70 -15.20 5.55
CA ILE A 372 -20.63 -15.74 6.54
C ILE A 372 -20.58 -17.27 6.43
N LYS A 373 -20.26 -17.95 7.54
CA LYS A 373 -20.16 -19.41 7.63
C LYS A 373 -21.49 -20.04 8.02
#